data_AF-A0A2V5WWU4-F1
#
_entry.id   AF-A0A2V5WWU4-F1
#
_cell.length_a   1.000
_cell.length_b   1.000
_cell.length_c   1.000
_cell.angle_alpha   90.00
_cell.angle_beta   90.00
_cell.angle_gamma   90.00
#
_symmetry.space_group_name_H-M   'P 1'
#
loop_
_entity.id
_entity.type
_entity.pdbx_description
1 polymer ?
#
loop_
_entity_poly.entity_id
_entity_poly.type
_entity_poly.pdbx_seq_one_letter_code
_entity_poly.pdbx_strand_id
1 'polypeptide(L)'
;MPFVLAKFSTYKAFAEANVASVLGDKMPRTCELQANTLASTVFFNRGDRFEAVPLPREAQFAPAFAVCVADMDGDGSEDVFLGQNFFATQPETPRLDAGRGLWLKGDGRGNLTPVPGQESGVKVYGEQRGAALGDYDGDGRVDLVVTQNGAETKLFHNVSARPGLRVKLKGPPGNPQGIGAQIRLGFGRRSGTVREIHAGSGYWSQDSAVQVLGTPESPTGIWIRWPGGKSTTGPVPAGAKEISVDEGGQVTVRR
;
A
#
# COMPACT_ATOMS: atom_id res chain seq x y z
N MET A 1 -22.58 8.84 24.01
CA MET A 1 -22.60 8.85 25.50
C MET A 1 -23.97 9.33 25.99
N PRO A 2 -24.96 8.43 26.16
CA PRO A 2 -26.34 8.84 26.47
C PRO A 2 -26.48 9.70 27.74
N PHE A 3 -25.60 9.52 28.72
CA PHE A 3 -25.60 10.26 30.00
C PHE A 3 -25.25 11.75 29.88
N VAL A 4 -24.65 12.19 28.76
CA VAL A 4 -24.29 13.60 28.54
C VAL A 4 -25.54 14.45 28.38
N LEU A 5 -26.55 13.95 27.64
CA LEU A 5 -27.84 14.63 27.45
C LEU A 5 -28.62 14.77 28.77
N ALA A 6 -28.46 13.82 29.70
CA ALA A 6 -29.09 13.91 31.02
C ALA A 6 -28.40 14.93 31.95
N LYS A 7 -27.13 15.27 31.67
CA LYS A 7 -26.32 16.17 32.50
C LYS A 7 -26.33 17.62 32.01
N PHE A 8 -26.47 17.82 30.69
CA PHE A 8 -26.50 19.13 30.07
C PHE A 8 -27.78 19.28 29.25
N SER A 9 -28.71 20.08 29.75
CA SER A 9 -30.04 20.30 29.13
C SER A 9 -30.03 21.31 27.98
N THR A 10 -28.92 22.03 27.77
CA THR A 10 -28.76 22.97 26.67
C THR A 10 -27.40 22.79 25.99
N TYR A 11 -27.33 23.09 24.69
CA TYR A 11 -26.07 23.08 23.93
C TYR A 11 -25.02 24.02 24.54
N LYS A 12 -25.44 25.19 25.05
CA LYS A 12 -24.56 26.15 25.71
C LYS A 12 -23.91 25.56 26.96
N ALA A 13 -24.70 24.95 27.85
CA ALA A 13 -24.18 24.35 29.08
C ALA A 13 -23.19 23.21 28.80
N PHE A 14 -23.40 22.45 27.72
CA PHE A 14 -22.44 21.44 27.28
C PHE A 14 -21.16 22.06 26.69
N ALA A 15 -21.28 23.08 25.85
CA ALA A 15 -20.14 23.74 25.21
C ALA A 15 -19.18 24.42 26.21
N GLU A 16 -19.71 24.89 27.34
CA GLU A 16 -18.93 25.51 28.43
C GLU A 16 -18.34 24.46 29.42
N ALA A 17 -18.71 23.19 29.30
CA ALA A 17 -18.30 22.13 30.21
C ALA A 17 -16.87 21.65 29.94
N ASN A 18 -16.04 21.51 30.99
CA ASN A 18 -14.74 20.87 30.87
C ASN A 18 -14.85 19.33 30.96
N VAL A 19 -13.80 18.61 30.55
CA VAL A 19 -13.78 17.13 30.51
C VAL A 19 -14.13 16.51 31.87
N ALA A 20 -13.63 17.07 32.98
CA ALA A 20 -13.93 16.58 34.32
C ALA A 20 -15.42 16.73 34.67
N SER A 21 -16.04 17.84 34.30
CA SER A 21 -17.47 18.06 34.50
C SER A 21 -18.33 17.17 33.59
N VAL A 22 -17.85 16.80 32.40
CA VAL A 22 -18.55 15.84 31.53
C VAL A 22 -18.45 14.42 32.10
N LEU A 23 -17.25 13.97 32.48
CA LEU A 23 -17.01 12.60 32.94
C LEU A 23 -17.45 12.35 34.40
N GLY A 24 -17.39 13.37 35.27
CA GLY A 24 -17.79 13.28 36.69
C GLY A 24 -17.12 12.11 37.42
N ASP A 25 -17.91 11.32 38.14
CA ASP A 25 -17.45 10.15 38.93
C ASP A 25 -16.85 9.01 38.08
N LYS A 26 -16.85 9.16 36.75
CA LYS A 26 -16.15 8.25 35.84
C LYS A 26 -14.69 8.67 35.62
N MET A 27 -14.33 9.92 35.90
CA MET A 27 -12.97 10.45 35.72
C MET A 27 -11.90 9.59 36.43
N PRO A 28 -12.05 9.18 37.71
CA PRO A 28 -11.02 8.37 38.40
C PRO A 28 -10.86 6.95 37.82
N ARG A 29 -11.81 6.50 36.99
CA ARG A 29 -11.83 5.17 36.35
C ARG A 29 -11.56 5.27 34.84
N THR A 30 -11.27 6.47 34.32
CA THR A 30 -11.02 6.69 32.90
C THR A 30 -9.53 6.53 32.63
N CYS A 31 -9.19 5.74 31.62
CA CYS A 31 -7.82 5.66 31.11
C CYS A 31 -7.57 6.86 30.18
N GLU A 32 -6.53 7.64 30.46
CA GLU A 32 -6.04 8.66 29.54
C GLU A 32 -5.04 8.02 28.57
N LEU A 33 -5.35 8.12 27.28
CA LEU A 33 -4.45 7.72 26.20
C LEU A 33 -4.02 8.96 25.44
N GLN A 34 -2.73 9.05 25.14
CA GLN A 34 -2.16 10.14 24.35
C GLN A 34 -1.78 9.64 22.96
N ALA A 35 -2.22 10.36 21.92
CA ALA A 35 -1.63 10.24 20.59
C ALA A 35 -0.32 11.04 20.58
N ASN A 36 0.81 10.37 20.38
CA ASN A 36 2.14 10.99 20.33
C ASN A 36 2.56 11.43 18.92
N THR A 37 1.90 10.91 17.89
CA THR A 37 2.08 11.33 16.50
C THR A 37 0.79 11.12 15.71
N LEU A 38 0.55 11.99 14.74
CA LEU A 38 -0.49 11.84 13.72
C LEU A 38 0.11 11.75 12.31
N ALA A 39 1.44 11.70 12.21
CA ALA A 39 2.12 11.70 10.93
C ALA A 39 1.96 10.35 10.22
N SER A 40 1.60 10.37 8.93
CA SER A 40 1.75 9.21 8.06
C SER A 40 3.23 8.79 8.07
N THR A 41 3.51 7.57 8.52
CA THR A 41 4.86 7.11 8.89
C THR A 41 5.13 5.73 8.31
N VAL A 42 6.32 5.53 7.74
CA VAL A 42 6.82 4.20 7.38
C VAL A 42 7.64 3.64 8.55
N PHE A 43 7.43 2.35 8.86
CA PHE A 43 8.16 1.65 9.91
C PHE A 43 9.08 0.61 9.27
N PHE A 44 10.38 0.91 9.22
CA PHE A 44 11.37 -0.02 8.70
C PHE A 44 11.72 -1.07 9.73
N ASN A 45 11.50 -2.35 9.40
CA ASN A 45 11.95 -3.46 10.22
C ASN A 45 13.48 -3.58 10.12
N ARG A 46 14.20 -3.35 11.23
CA ARG A 46 15.66 -3.48 11.33
C ARG A 46 16.10 -4.83 11.90
N GLY A 47 15.17 -5.77 12.04
CA GLY A 47 15.35 -7.09 12.63
C GLY A 47 14.96 -7.12 14.10
N ASP A 48 15.56 -6.25 14.91
CA ASP A 48 15.34 -6.17 16.36
C ASP A 48 14.35 -5.08 16.79
N ARG A 49 14.09 -4.10 15.92
CA ARG A 49 13.20 -2.97 16.17
C ARG A 49 12.56 -2.47 14.89
N PHE A 50 11.53 -1.64 15.05
CA PHE A 50 11.03 -0.79 13.98
C PHE A 50 11.61 0.61 14.10
N GLU A 51 12.16 1.10 12.99
CA GLU A 51 12.56 2.50 12.85
C GLU A 51 11.41 3.27 12.19
N ALA A 52 10.86 4.24 12.93
CA ALA A 52 9.80 5.11 12.46
C ALA A 52 10.39 6.28 11.66
N VAL A 53 9.99 6.40 10.39
CA VAL A 53 10.39 7.51 9.51
C VAL A 53 9.12 8.19 8.99
N PRO A 54 8.83 9.43 9.40
CA PRO A 54 7.71 10.19 8.86
C PRO A 54 7.82 10.32 7.34
N LEU A 55 6.71 10.09 6.65
CA LEU A 55 6.64 10.32 5.20
C LEU A 55 6.74 11.81 4.89
N PRO A 56 7.13 12.19 3.66
CA PRO A 56 7.20 13.58 3.22
C PRO A 56 5.93 14.38 3.49
N ARG A 57 6.04 15.71 3.51
CA ARG A 57 4.93 16.62 3.85
C ARG A 57 3.68 16.39 2.98
N GLU A 58 3.85 15.98 1.73
CA GLU A 58 2.77 15.70 0.78
C GLU A 58 1.86 14.56 1.27
N ALA A 59 2.43 13.58 1.99
CA ALA A 59 1.69 12.49 2.63
C ALA A 59 0.93 12.93 3.89
N GLN A 60 1.14 14.17 4.35
CA GLN A 60 0.49 14.76 5.53
C GLN A 60 -0.65 15.72 5.15
N PHE A 61 -0.79 16.09 3.87
CA PHE A 61 -1.76 17.10 3.43
C PHE A 61 -3.22 16.69 3.66
N ALA A 62 -3.52 15.41 3.56
CA ALA A 62 -4.84 14.86 3.83
C ALA A 62 -4.73 13.42 4.35
N PRO A 63 -5.73 12.93 5.10
CA PRO A 63 -5.73 11.55 5.58
C PRO A 63 -5.60 10.55 4.43
N ALA A 64 -4.78 9.52 4.62
CA ALA A 64 -4.60 8.42 3.68
C ALA A 64 -5.49 7.22 4.08
N PHE A 65 -6.26 6.71 3.12
CA PHE A 65 -7.17 5.55 3.30
C PHE A 65 -6.71 4.32 2.53
N ALA A 66 -5.93 4.50 1.45
CA ALA A 66 -5.30 3.40 0.74
C ALA A 66 -3.78 3.54 0.76
N VAL A 67 -3.11 2.40 0.90
CA VAL A 67 -1.67 2.23 0.72
C VAL A 67 -1.48 1.04 -0.21
N CYS A 68 -0.75 1.24 -1.29
CA CYS A 68 -0.32 0.18 -2.20
C CYS A 68 1.19 0.27 -2.40
N VAL A 69 1.86 -0.87 -2.55
CA VAL A 69 3.32 -0.95 -2.68
C VAL A 69 3.66 -1.81 -3.89
N ALA A 70 4.34 -1.21 -4.87
CA ALA A 70 4.94 -1.91 -6.00
C ALA A 70 6.01 -1.03 -6.64
N ASP A 71 6.88 -1.63 -7.44
CA ASP A 71 7.78 -0.94 -8.35
C ASP A 71 6.98 -0.34 -9.53
N MET A 72 6.62 0.95 -9.44
CA MET A 72 5.73 1.62 -10.41
C MET A 72 6.48 2.21 -11.60
N ASP A 73 7.81 2.34 -11.54
CA ASP A 73 8.63 2.78 -12.68
C ASP A 73 9.50 1.67 -13.29
N GLY A 74 9.54 0.50 -12.68
CA GLY A 74 10.27 -0.68 -13.15
C GLY A 74 11.78 -0.60 -12.91
N ASP A 75 12.23 0.19 -11.93
CA ASP A 75 13.66 0.35 -11.61
C ASP A 75 14.21 -0.73 -10.65
N GLY A 76 13.35 -1.60 -10.13
CA GLY A 76 13.67 -2.66 -9.17
C GLY A 76 13.56 -2.25 -7.71
N SER A 77 13.16 -1.01 -7.43
CA SER A 77 12.85 -0.49 -6.09
C SER A 77 11.35 -0.45 -5.86
N GLU A 78 10.91 -0.70 -4.63
CA GLU A 78 9.48 -0.59 -4.31
C GLU A 78 9.09 0.87 -4.08
N ASP A 79 7.99 1.28 -4.71
CA ASP A 79 7.36 2.58 -4.52
C ASP A 79 6.08 2.44 -3.67
N VAL A 80 5.53 3.57 -3.24
CA VAL A 80 4.28 3.61 -2.47
C VAL A 80 3.27 4.54 -3.15
N PHE A 81 2.04 4.07 -3.29
CA PHE A 81 0.89 4.92 -3.63
C PHE A 81 0.01 5.15 -2.38
N LEU A 82 -0.36 6.41 -2.13
CA LEU A 82 -1.33 6.78 -1.10
C LEU A 82 -2.62 7.34 -1.72
N GLY A 83 -3.73 6.69 -1.38
CA GLY A 83 -5.08 7.18 -1.63
C GLY A 83 -5.51 8.15 -0.53
N GLN A 84 -5.71 9.42 -0.85
CA GLN A 84 -5.95 10.49 0.13
C GLN A 84 -7.38 11.08 0.09
N ASN A 85 -7.66 11.93 1.08
CA ASN A 85 -8.85 12.79 1.25
C ASN A 85 -9.99 12.22 2.10
N PHE A 86 -10.69 13.12 2.78
CA PHE A 86 -11.88 12.83 3.59
C PHE A 86 -12.88 13.99 3.52
N PHE A 87 -14.08 13.71 3.04
CA PHE A 87 -15.14 14.68 2.78
C PHE A 87 -16.30 14.59 3.78
N ALA A 88 -16.42 13.50 4.53
CA ALA A 88 -17.46 13.30 5.54
C ALA A 88 -17.16 14.05 6.86
N THR A 89 -16.86 15.35 6.74
CA THR A 89 -16.65 16.27 7.86
C THR A 89 -17.97 16.87 8.35
N GLN A 90 -17.96 17.47 9.54
CA GLN A 90 -19.10 18.24 10.05
C GLN A 90 -19.38 19.44 9.11
N PRO A 91 -20.62 19.95 9.02
CA PRO A 91 -20.95 21.05 8.12
C PRO A 91 -20.06 22.30 8.26
N GLU A 92 -19.60 22.57 9.48
CA GLU A 92 -18.75 23.72 9.82
C GLU A 92 -17.25 23.46 9.56
N THR A 93 -16.87 22.21 9.32
CA THR A 93 -15.48 21.79 9.08
C THR A 93 -15.26 21.59 7.58
N PRO A 94 -14.34 22.34 6.94
CA PRO A 94 -14.01 22.13 5.54
C PRO A 94 -13.56 20.70 5.26
N ARG A 95 -13.76 20.26 4.02
CA ARG A 95 -13.26 18.96 3.55
C ARG A 95 -11.74 18.89 3.71
N LEU A 96 -11.24 17.70 4.00
CA LEU A 96 -9.80 17.41 4.00
C LEU A 96 -9.42 16.94 2.60
N ASP A 97 -9.27 17.88 1.66
CA ASP A 97 -9.21 17.62 0.21
C ASP A 97 -7.92 18.12 -0.46
N ALA A 98 -6.84 18.29 0.31
CA ALA A 98 -5.56 18.73 -0.23
C ALA A 98 -4.75 17.62 -0.94
N GLY A 99 -5.14 16.35 -0.78
CA GLY A 99 -4.53 15.20 -1.44
C GLY A 99 -4.89 15.13 -2.94
N ARG A 100 -3.95 14.58 -3.72
CA ARG A 100 -4.06 14.49 -5.18
C ARG A 100 -3.87 13.07 -5.72
N GLY A 101 -3.77 12.09 -4.83
CA GLY A 101 -3.20 10.78 -5.14
C GLY A 101 -1.70 10.94 -5.19
N LEU A 102 -0.99 10.22 -4.31
CA LEU A 102 0.42 10.47 -4.08
C LEU A 102 1.23 9.23 -4.39
N TRP A 103 2.01 9.29 -5.46
CA TRP A 103 3.10 8.35 -5.68
C TRP A 103 4.35 8.86 -4.95
N LEU A 104 4.92 8.00 -4.11
CA LEU A 104 6.21 8.16 -3.47
C LEU A 104 7.19 7.17 -4.11
N LYS A 105 8.15 7.70 -4.87
CA LYS A 105 9.21 6.91 -5.50
C LYS A 105 10.24 6.45 -4.47
N GLY A 106 10.53 5.15 -4.44
CA GLY A 106 11.56 4.53 -3.63
C GLY A 106 12.94 4.57 -4.30
N ASP A 107 13.99 4.62 -3.49
CA ASP A 107 15.38 4.55 -3.95
C ASP A 107 16.06 3.19 -3.64
N GLY A 108 15.28 2.22 -3.16
CA GLY A 108 15.76 0.92 -2.70
C GLY A 108 16.53 0.93 -1.37
N ARG A 109 16.72 2.10 -0.76
CA ARG A 109 17.42 2.29 0.54
C ARG A 109 16.47 2.73 1.66
N GLY A 110 15.20 2.91 1.34
CA GLY A 110 14.14 3.32 2.26
C GLY A 110 13.83 4.81 2.20
N ASN A 111 14.40 5.56 1.25
CA ASN A 111 13.94 6.94 1.02
C ASN A 111 12.76 6.91 0.05
N LEU A 112 11.73 7.70 0.36
CA LEU A 112 10.51 7.83 -0.41
C LEU A 112 10.33 9.30 -0.82
N THR A 113 10.41 9.57 -2.12
CA THR A 113 10.36 10.93 -2.68
C THR A 113 9.02 11.15 -3.39
N PRO A 114 8.27 12.22 -3.08
CA PRO A 114 6.99 12.47 -3.73
C PRO A 114 7.18 12.81 -5.22
N VAL A 115 6.44 12.13 -6.08
CA VAL A 115 6.39 12.39 -7.53
C VAL A 115 5.19 13.30 -7.83
N PRO A 116 5.39 14.51 -8.36
CA PRO A 116 4.30 15.41 -8.68
C PRO A 116 3.33 14.81 -9.71
N GLY A 117 2.04 15.12 -9.59
CA GLY A 117 1.00 14.64 -10.52
C GLY A 117 1.26 15.00 -11.99
N GLN A 118 2.02 16.07 -12.26
CA GLN A 118 2.43 16.47 -13.61
C GLN A 118 3.44 15.49 -14.23
N GLU A 119 4.25 14.84 -13.40
CA GLU A 119 5.25 13.86 -13.81
C GLU A 119 4.67 12.44 -13.79
N SER A 120 3.98 12.07 -12.70
CA SER A 120 3.37 10.74 -12.56
C SER A 120 2.15 10.50 -13.45
N GLY A 121 1.46 11.57 -13.85
CA GLY A 121 0.13 11.49 -14.47
C GLY A 121 -0.99 11.11 -13.49
N VAL A 122 -0.68 10.75 -12.24
CA VAL A 122 -1.66 10.37 -11.22
C VAL A 122 -2.26 11.63 -10.60
N LYS A 123 -3.53 11.91 -10.94
CA LYS A 123 -4.27 13.08 -10.47
C LYS A 123 -5.69 12.67 -10.07
N VAL A 124 -5.91 12.49 -8.78
CA VAL A 124 -7.20 12.14 -8.19
C VAL A 124 -7.58 13.18 -7.15
N TYR A 125 -8.58 14.01 -7.47
CA TYR A 125 -8.99 15.14 -6.61
C TYR A 125 -10.12 14.77 -5.64
N GLY A 126 -10.88 13.70 -5.90
CA GLY A 126 -12.00 13.29 -5.07
C GLY A 126 -11.57 12.56 -3.80
N GLU A 127 -12.57 11.99 -3.12
CA GLU A 127 -12.40 11.23 -1.88
C GLU A 127 -11.93 9.81 -2.21
N GLN A 128 -10.61 9.61 -2.22
CA GLN A 128 -10.01 8.34 -2.63
C GLN A 128 -10.24 7.28 -1.55
N ARG A 129 -10.59 6.07 -1.96
CA ARG A 129 -10.86 4.94 -1.07
C ARG A 129 -10.09 3.72 -1.51
N GLY A 130 -10.71 2.86 -2.29
CA GLY A 130 -10.06 1.65 -2.77
C GLY A 130 -8.94 1.97 -3.73
N ALA A 131 -7.85 1.23 -3.64
CA ALA A 131 -6.80 1.23 -4.64
C ALA A 131 -6.27 -0.18 -4.79
N ALA A 132 -5.95 -0.56 -6.02
CA ALA A 132 -5.33 -1.84 -6.32
C ALA A 132 -4.33 -1.70 -7.47
N LEU A 133 -3.26 -2.47 -7.37
CA LEU A 133 -2.21 -2.57 -8.37
C LEU A 133 -2.34 -3.88 -9.14
N GLY A 134 -1.98 -3.83 -10.42
CA GLY A 134 -1.96 -5.01 -11.29
C GLY A 134 -1.39 -4.65 -12.64
N ASP A 135 -1.27 -5.62 -13.52
CA ASP A 135 -0.86 -5.40 -14.91
C ASP A 135 -1.97 -5.99 -15.77
N TYR A 136 -2.94 -5.12 -16.07
CA TYR A 136 -4.27 -5.53 -16.56
C TYR A 136 -4.24 -5.90 -18.04
N ASP A 137 -3.30 -5.34 -18.80
CA ASP A 137 -3.13 -5.59 -20.23
C ASP A 137 -1.99 -6.58 -20.54
N GLY A 138 -1.17 -6.92 -19.55
CA GLY A 138 -0.11 -7.91 -19.68
C GLY A 138 1.18 -7.38 -20.27
N ASP A 139 1.40 -6.06 -20.25
CA ASP A 139 2.56 -5.43 -20.88
C ASP A 139 3.83 -5.46 -20.01
N GLY A 140 3.71 -5.92 -18.76
CA GLY A 140 4.79 -6.01 -17.78
C GLY A 140 4.97 -4.74 -16.96
N ARG A 141 4.05 -3.77 -16.98
CA ARG A 141 4.10 -2.56 -16.18
C ARG A 141 2.99 -2.57 -15.14
N VAL A 142 3.27 -1.96 -13.98
CA VAL A 142 2.27 -1.88 -12.91
C VAL A 142 1.30 -0.74 -13.21
N ASP A 143 0.05 -1.10 -13.48
CA ASP A 143 -1.10 -0.22 -13.53
C ASP A 143 -1.73 -0.02 -12.14
N LEU A 144 -2.52 1.04 -12.02
CA LEU A 144 -3.20 1.43 -10.79
C LEU A 144 -4.70 1.68 -11.07
N VAL A 145 -5.57 1.10 -10.25
CA VAL A 145 -6.98 1.52 -10.17
C VAL A 145 -7.24 2.20 -8.83
N VAL A 146 -8.00 3.29 -8.84
CA VAL A 146 -8.42 4.03 -7.65
C VAL A 146 -9.92 4.28 -7.70
N THR A 147 -10.63 3.85 -6.65
CA THR A 147 -12.05 4.17 -6.48
C THR A 147 -12.22 5.41 -5.61
N GLN A 148 -13.33 6.11 -5.82
CA GLN A 148 -13.66 7.32 -5.10
C GLN A 148 -15.06 7.21 -4.53
N ASN A 149 -15.27 7.73 -3.32
CA ASN A 149 -16.61 7.94 -2.80
C ASN A 149 -17.28 9.08 -3.58
N GLY A 150 -18.46 8.82 -4.14
CA GLY A 150 -19.27 9.83 -4.83
C GLY A 150 -18.65 10.36 -6.14
N ALA A 151 -17.68 9.67 -6.72
CA ALA A 151 -17.06 10.01 -8.00
C ALA A 151 -16.63 8.74 -8.77
N GLU A 152 -16.20 8.93 -10.02
CA GLU A 152 -15.84 7.82 -10.92
C GLU A 152 -14.59 7.06 -10.45
N THR A 153 -14.58 5.75 -10.67
CA THR A 153 -13.35 4.95 -10.60
C THR A 153 -12.38 5.38 -11.69
N LYS A 154 -11.10 5.49 -11.35
CA LYS A 154 -10.03 5.84 -12.29
C LYS A 154 -9.09 4.67 -12.47
N LEU A 155 -8.87 4.29 -13.73
CA LEU A 155 -7.81 3.37 -14.13
C LEU A 155 -6.66 4.19 -14.72
N PHE A 156 -5.45 3.97 -14.21
CA PHE A 156 -4.22 4.55 -14.68
C PHE A 156 -3.42 3.46 -15.38
N HIS A 157 -3.35 3.57 -16.71
CA HIS A 157 -2.53 2.71 -17.54
C HIS A 157 -1.09 3.24 -17.58
N ASN A 158 -0.13 2.42 -17.18
CA ASN A 158 1.25 2.84 -17.04
C ASN A 158 2.00 2.75 -18.37
N VAL A 159 2.37 3.91 -18.93
CA VAL A 159 3.02 4.00 -20.25
C VAL A 159 4.51 4.37 -20.19
N SER A 160 5.06 4.64 -19.00
CA SER A 160 6.44 5.13 -18.82
C SER A 160 7.38 4.14 -18.14
N ALA A 161 6.87 3.20 -17.35
CA ALA A 161 7.70 2.24 -16.63
C ALA A 161 8.48 1.29 -17.54
N ARG A 162 9.61 0.80 -17.05
CA ARG A 162 10.31 -0.32 -17.71
C ARG A 162 9.50 -1.61 -17.47
N PRO A 163 9.17 -2.40 -18.50
CA PRO A 163 8.52 -3.69 -18.30
C PRO A 163 9.37 -4.60 -17.41
N GLY A 164 8.74 -5.14 -16.36
CA GLY A 164 9.32 -6.13 -15.47
C GLY A 164 8.94 -7.56 -15.86
N LEU A 165 9.30 -8.51 -14.97
CA LEU A 165 8.90 -9.90 -15.08
C LEU A 165 7.56 -10.12 -14.36
N ARG A 166 6.56 -10.61 -15.09
CA ARG A 166 5.31 -11.09 -14.51
C ARG A 166 5.52 -12.46 -13.86
N VAL A 167 5.19 -12.58 -12.58
CA VAL A 167 5.37 -13.80 -11.78
C VAL A 167 4.01 -14.24 -11.24
N LYS A 168 3.63 -15.46 -11.59
CA LYS A 168 2.44 -16.14 -11.08
C LYS A 168 2.84 -17.34 -10.23
N LEU A 169 2.32 -17.45 -9.01
CA LEU A 169 2.50 -18.66 -8.22
C LEU A 169 1.41 -19.69 -8.54
N LYS A 170 1.80 -20.96 -8.46
CA LYS A 170 0.92 -22.14 -8.49
C LYS A 170 1.04 -22.82 -7.12
N GLY A 171 0.31 -22.28 -6.15
CA GLY A 171 0.27 -22.82 -4.79
C GLY A 171 -0.62 -24.08 -4.68
N PRO A 172 -0.75 -24.63 -3.46
CA PRO A 172 -1.56 -25.82 -3.21
C PRO A 172 -3.06 -25.54 -3.39
N PRO A 173 -3.93 -26.57 -3.48
CA PRO A 173 -5.38 -26.39 -3.69
C PRO A 173 -6.07 -25.44 -2.70
N GLY A 174 -5.62 -25.38 -1.44
CA GLY A 174 -6.15 -24.47 -0.42
C GLY A 174 -5.61 -23.03 -0.49
N ASN A 175 -4.56 -22.79 -1.28
CA ASN A 175 -3.96 -21.47 -1.48
C ASN A 175 -3.34 -21.36 -2.88
N PRO A 176 -4.15 -21.43 -3.96
CA PRO A 176 -3.64 -21.60 -5.32
C PRO A 176 -2.84 -20.41 -5.83
N GLN A 177 -3.09 -19.21 -5.27
CA GLN A 177 -2.38 -17.98 -5.59
C GLN A 177 -1.12 -17.77 -4.73
N GLY A 178 -0.87 -18.62 -3.74
CA GLY A 178 0.29 -18.49 -2.85
C GLY A 178 0.22 -17.25 -1.95
N ILE A 179 -0.97 -16.86 -1.47
CA ILE A 179 -1.15 -15.77 -0.52
C ILE A 179 -0.27 -16.00 0.73
N GLY A 180 0.49 -14.99 1.13
CA GLY A 180 1.50 -15.04 2.19
C GLY A 180 2.86 -15.58 1.74
N ALA A 181 3.02 -15.94 0.46
CA ALA A 181 4.33 -16.28 -0.09
C ALA A 181 5.17 -15.03 -0.28
N GLN A 182 6.47 -15.13 0.01
CA GLN A 182 7.46 -14.09 -0.25
C GLN A 182 8.26 -14.48 -1.50
N ILE A 183 8.40 -13.56 -2.45
CA ILE A 183 9.11 -13.75 -3.71
C ILE A 183 10.21 -12.71 -3.88
N ARG A 184 11.32 -13.08 -4.52
CA ARG A 184 12.32 -12.14 -5.02
C ARG A 184 13.09 -12.71 -6.20
N LEU A 185 13.51 -11.85 -7.10
CA LEU A 185 14.40 -12.22 -8.21
C LEU A 185 15.85 -12.32 -7.73
N GLY A 186 16.60 -13.22 -8.37
CA GLY A 186 18.05 -13.32 -8.26
C GLY A 186 18.71 -12.84 -9.54
N PHE A 187 19.82 -12.11 -9.38
CA PHE A 187 20.66 -11.56 -10.45
C PHE A 187 22.09 -12.06 -10.27
N GLY A 188 22.28 -13.37 -10.44
CA GLY A 188 23.50 -14.07 -10.10
C GLY A 188 23.75 -14.09 -8.59
N ARG A 189 24.76 -13.35 -8.12
CA ARG A 189 25.11 -13.25 -6.69
C ARG A 189 24.27 -12.23 -5.92
N ARG A 190 23.54 -11.34 -6.61
CA ARG A 190 22.67 -10.34 -6.01
C ARG A 190 21.23 -10.82 -5.96
N SER A 191 20.48 -10.33 -4.99
CA SER A 191 19.03 -10.53 -4.88
C SER A 191 18.32 -9.18 -5.02
N GLY A 192 17.15 -9.19 -5.65
CA GLY A 192 16.23 -8.06 -5.65
C GLY A 192 15.47 -7.92 -4.32
N THR A 193 14.53 -6.97 -4.30
CA THR A 193 13.60 -6.75 -3.19
C THR A 193 12.74 -7.99 -2.93
N VAL A 194 12.39 -8.20 -1.66
CA VAL A 194 11.40 -9.21 -1.28
C VAL A 194 10.03 -8.58 -1.34
N ARG A 195 9.10 -9.23 -2.05
CA ARG A 195 7.68 -8.88 -2.04
C ARG A 195 6.87 -10.04 -1.49
N GLU A 196 5.88 -9.74 -0.67
CA GLU A 196 4.89 -10.72 -0.22
C GLU A 196 3.64 -10.62 -1.09
N ILE A 197 3.03 -11.76 -1.43
CA ILE A 197 1.74 -11.81 -2.13
C ILE A 197 0.64 -11.70 -1.08
N HIS A 198 -0.05 -10.57 -1.02
CA HIS A 198 -1.12 -10.34 -0.05
C HIS A 198 -2.51 -10.63 -0.61
N ALA A 199 -3.44 -10.95 0.29
CA ALA A 199 -4.88 -10.93 0.02
C ALA A 199 -5.46 -9.67 0.68
N GLY A 200 -5.34 -8.57 -0.04
CA GLY A 200 -5.79 -7.25 0.41
C GLY A 200 -4.77 -6.17 0.09
N SER A 201 -5.27 -5.00 -0.26
CA SER A 201 -4.51 -3.77 -0.44
C SER A 201 -5.47 -2.58 -0.35
N GLY A 202 -4.95 -1.38 -0.09
CA GLY A 202 -5.78 -0.19 0.02
C GLY A 202 -6.98 -0.33 0.97
N TYR A 203 -8.05 0.41 0.69
CA TYR A 203 -9.32 0.31 1.42
C TYR A 203 -10.26 -0.68 0.73
N TRP A 204 -10.55 -1.82 1.36
CA TRP A 204 -11.46 -2.87 0.83
C TRP A 204 -11.16 -3.27 -0.62
N SER A 205 -9.87 -3.36 -0.96
CA SER A 205 -9.38 -3.68 -2.30
C SER A 205 -8.36 -4.81 -2.22
N GLN A 206 -7.91 -5.31 -3.37
CA GLN A 206 -6.90 -6.37 -3.45
C GLN A 206 -6.06 -6.18 -4.71
N ASP A 207 -4.74 -6.19 -4.53
CA ASP A 207 -3.77 -6.21 -5.64
C ASP A 207 -3.82 -7.54 -6.38
N SER A 208 -3.41 -7.53 -7.64
CA SER A 208 -3.24 -8.74 -8.44
C SER A 208 -2.32 -9.75 -7.74
N ALA A 209 -2.72 -11.02 -7.69
CA ALA A 209 -1.83 -12.10 -7.24
C ALA A 209 -0.68 -12.37 -8.23
N VAL A 210 -0.81 -11.96 -9.50
CA VAL A 210 0.30 -11.92 -10.45
C VAL A 210 1.10 -10.66 -10.18
N GLN A 211 2.37 -10.83 -9.82
CA GLN A 211 3.25 -9.75 -9.44
C GLN A 211 4.13 -9.34 -10.62
N VAL A 212 4.29 -8.03 -10.84
CA VAL A 212 5.33 -7.50 -11.73
C VAL A 212 6.53 -7.13 -10.88
N LEU A 213 7.67 -7.75 -11.16
CA LEU A 213 8.94 -7.48 -10.48
C LEU A 213 9.91 -6.80 -11.44
N GLY A 214 10.46 -5.64 -11.04
CA GLY A 214 11.44 -4.91 -11.84
C GLY A 214 12.68 -5.74 -12.16
N THR A 215 13.17 -5.57 -13.38
CA THR A 215 14.37 -6.24 -13.90
C THR A 215 15.38 -5.21 -14.38
N PRO A 216 16.08 -4.50 -13.48
CA PRO A 216 17.13 -3.55 -13.86
C PRO A 216 18.28 -4.24 -14.64
N GLU A 217 18.38 -5.56 -14.50
CA GLU A 217 19.20 -6.45 -15.31
C GLU A 217 18.46 -7.79 -15.52
N SER A 218 19.01 -8.68 -16.34
CA SER A 218 18.39 -9.99 -16.60
C SER A 218 18.39 -10.88 -15.36
N PRO A 219 17.21 -11.30 -14.84
CA PRO A 219 17.14 -12.22 -13.72
C PRO A 219 17.64 -13.61 -14.11
N THR A 220 18.36 -14.25 -13.21
CA THR A 220 18.88 -15.62 -13.38
C THR A 220 18.04 -16.66 -12.65
N GLY A 221 17.25 -16.23 -11.67
CA GLY A 221 16.46 -17.12 -10.83
C GLY A 221 15.41 -16.37 -10.02
N ILE A 222 14.55 -17.14 -9.37
CA ILE A 222 13.56 -16.67 -8.43
C ILE A 222 13.64 -17.50 -7.15
N TRP A 223 13.59 -16.82 -6.01
CA TRP A 223 13.45 -17.44 -4.71
C TRP A 223 12.03 -17.20 -4.20
N ILE A 224 11.45 -18.23 -3.61
CA ILE A 224 10.10 -18.19 -3.05
C ILE A 224 10.16 -18.80 -1.65
N ARG A 225 9.64 -18.10 -0.65
CA ARG A 225 9.28 -18.68 0.65
C ARG A 225 7.77 -18.80 0.73
N TRP A 226 7.29 -20.02 0.73
CA TRP A 226 5.87 -20.36 0.79
C TRP A 226 5.31 -20.15 2.20
N PRO A 227 3.98 -19.99 2.33
CA PRO A 227 3.30 -20.08 3.61
C PRO A 227 3.71 -21.35 4.35
N GLY A 228 4.01 -21.24 5.64
CA GLY A 228 4.58 -22.34 6.43
C GLY A 228 6.11 -22.44 6.40
N GLY A 229 6.80 -21.58 5.64
CA GLY A 229 8.23 -21.35 5.75
C GLY A 229 9.12 -22.20 4.82
N LYS A 230 8.55 -23.16 4.09
CA LYS A 230 9.27 -23.89 3.03
C LYS A 230 9.79 -22.90 1.98
N SER A 231 11.06 -23.04 1.59
CA SER A 231 11.65 -22.22 0.54
C SER A 231 11.96 -23.05 -0.70
N THR A 232 11.72 -22.50 -1.88
CA THR A 232 12.14 -23.06 -3.16
C THR A 232 12.82 -22.02 -4.03
N THR A 233 13.57 -22.52 -5.03
CA THR A 233 14.23 -21.70 -6.03
C THR A 233 13.97 -22.28 -7.41
N GLY A 234 13.80 -21.42 -8.41
CA GLY A 234 13.64 -21.82 -9.81
C GLY A 234 14.51 -20.98 -10.74
N PRO A 235 15.02 -21.53 -11.86
CA PRO A 235 15.75 -20.76 -12.85
C PRO A 235 14.76 -19.86 -13.63
N VAL A 236 15.16 -18.61 -13.89
CA VAL A 236 14.37 -17.71 -14.76
C VAL A 236 15.02 -17.73 -16.15
N PRO A 237 14.32 -18.22 -17.20
CA PRO A 237 14.88 -18.23 -18.54
C PRO A 237 15.13 -16.82 -19.06
N ALA A 238 16.24 -16.64 -19.76
CA ALA A 238 16.59 -15.35 -20.36
C ALA A 238 15.49 -14.86 -21.30
N GLY A 239 15.09 -13.59 -21.17
CA GLY A 239 14.05 -12.97 -22.00
C GLY A 239 12.61 -13.38 -21.67
N ALA A 240 12.38 -14.15 -20.60
CA ALA A 240 11.02 -14.43 -20.13
C ALA A 240 10.31 -13.13 -19.72
N LYS A 241 9.05 -12.96 -20.18
CA LYS A 241 8.18 -11.85 -19.78
C LYS A 241 7.16 -12.25 -18.72
N GLU A 242 6.74 -13.52 -18.73
CA GLU A 242 5.86 -14.09 -17.72
C GLU A 242 6.32 -15.52 -17.36
N ILE A 243 6.40 -15.78 -16.06
CA ILE A 243 6.65 -17.12 -15.51
C ILE A 243 5.57 -17.54 -14.53
N SER A 244 5.32 -18.84 -14.49
CA SER A 244 4.60 -19.50 -13.41
C SER A 244 5.53 -20.41 -12.62
N VAL A 245 5.44 -20.38 -11.29
CA VAL A 245 6.29 -21.21 -10.41
C VAL A 245 5.44 -21.98 -9.42
N ASP A 246 5.68 -23.29 -9.28
CA ASP A 246 4.99 -24.15 -8.32
C ASP A 246 5.78 -24.37 -7.02
N GLU A 247 5.16 -25.07 -6.06
CA GLU A 247 5.76 -25.41 -4.76
C GLU A 247 7.00 -26.30 -4.82
N GLY A 248 7.31 -26.88 -5.98
CA GLY A 248 8.55 -27.61 -6.26
C GLY A 248 9.68 -26.72 -6.78
N GLY A 249 9.38 -25.47 -7.13
CA GLY A 249 10.31 -24.56 -7.83
C GLY A 249 10.35 -24.78 -9.34
N GLN A 250 9.41 -25.56 -9.90
CA GLN A 250 9.34 -25.76 -11.34
C GLN A 250 8.83 -24.48 -12.01
N VAL A 251 9.62 -23.95 -12.94
CA VAL A 251 9.31 -22.73 -13.69
C VAL A 251 8.73 -23.09 -15.05
N THR A 252 7.56 -22.53 -15.37
CA THR A 252 6.95 -22.57 -16.72
C THR A 252 6.91 -21.17 -17.29
N VAL A 253 7.47 -20.97 -18.49
CA VAL A 253 7.37 -19.68 -19.21
C VAL A 253 6.06 -19.66 -20.00
N ARG A 254 5.31 -18.57 -19.90
CA ARG A 254 4.17 -18.34 -20.79
C ARG A 254 4.66 -17.59 -22.02
N ARG A 255 4.35 -18.14 -23.21
CA ARG A 255 4.62 -17.49 -24.49
C ARG A 255 3.56 -16.44 -24.78
#